data_AF-A0A976INQ0-F1
#
_entry.id   AF-A0A976INQ0-F1
#
_cell.length_a   1.000
_cell.length_b   1.000
_cell.length_c   1.000
_cell.angle_alpha   90.00
_cell.angle_beta   90.00
_cell.angle_gamma   90.00
#
_symmetry.space_group_name_H-M   'P 1'
#
loop_
_entity.id
_entity.type
_entity.pdbx_description
1 polymer ?
#
loop_
_entity_poly.entity_id
_entity_poly.type
_entity_poly.pdbx_seq_one_letter_code
_entity_poly.pdbx_strand_id
1 'polypeptide(L)'
;LDDVADIPVLLEKYGADFAPGMKAMLFIVNLKDTMKVESNGASLVLIPLVQGVPWNEAMEELALEKGDFKGQSPADKVATLAAELASYQPKRCPDATLDEALASTTTAKREVWGAV
;
A
#
# COMPACT_ATOMS: atom_id res chain seq x y z
N LEU A 1 -3.40 -1.28 6.62
CA LEU A 1 -3.85 -0.42 7.73
C LEU A 1 -5.34 -0.57 7.86
N ASP A 2 -5.86 -0.58 9.09
CA ASP A 2 -7.31 -0.64 9.27
C ASP A 2 -7.91 0.78 9.22
N ASP A 3 -7.15 1.80 9.63
CA ASP A 3 -7.57 3.20 9.56
C ASP A 3 -6.59 4.06 8.74
N VAL A 4 -7.11 5.00 7.93
CA VAL A 4 -6.31 6.07 7.31
C VAL A 4 -5.62 6.93 8.38
N ALA A 5 -6.23 7.06 9.56
CA ALA A 5 -5.64 7.74 10.71
C ALA A 5 -4.36 7.05 11.25
N ASP A 6 -4.04 5.83 10.80
CA ASP A 6 -2.78 5.16 11.15
C ASP A 6 -1.58 5.68 10.33
N ILE A 7 -1.82 6.38 9.21
CA ILE A 7 -0.74 6.87 8.33
C ILE A 7 0.21 7.83 9.09
N PRO A 8 -0.26 8.86 9.81
CA PRO A 8 0.63 9.74 10.56
C PRO A 8 1.47 9.00 11.59
N VAL A 9 0.91 8.01 12.28
CA VAL A 9 1.63 7.19 13.27
C VAL A 9 2.73 6.36 12.60
N LEU A 10 2.45 5.80 11.42
CA LEU A 10 3.45 5.09 10.62
C LEU A 10 4.59 6.03 10.18
N LEU A 11 4.25 7.24 9.72
CA LEU A 11 5.23 8.24 9.29
C LEU A 11 6.06 8.77 10.46
N GLU A 12 5.46 8.99 11.62
CA GLU A 12 6.17 9.41 12.83
C GLU A 12 7.18 8.35 13.28
N LYS A 13 6.78 7.07 13.27
CA LYS A 13 7.61 5.97 13.76
C LYS A 13 8.71 5.55 12.80
N TYR A 14 8.43 5.56 11.50
CA TYR A 14 9.28 4.91 10.48
C TYR A 14 9.63 5.84 9.32
N GLY A 15 9.00 7.00 9.20
CA GLY A 15 9.21 7.90 8.07
C GLY A 15 10.62 8.47 7.99
N ALA A 16 11.39 8.45 9.10
CA ALA A 16 12.81 8.81 9.09
C ALA A 16 13.71 7.76 8.44
N ASP A 17 13.25 6.51 8.35
CA ASP A 17 13.98 5.40 7.72
C ASP A 17 13.69 5.28 6.22
N PHE A 18 12.82 6.15 5.68
CA PHE A 18 12.46 6.10 4.27
C PHE A 18 13.57 6.67 3.41
N ALA A 19 14.05 5.85 2.46
CA ALA A 19 15.03 6.31 1.49
C ALA A 19 14.40 7.30 0.51
N PRO A 20 15.14 8.33 0.05
CA PRO A 20 14.66 9.20 -1.01
C PRO A 20 14.30 8.42 -2.29
N GLY A 21 13.15 8.71 -2.87
CA GLY A 21 12.61 8.02 -4.05
C GLY A 21 12.02 6.64 -3.77
N MET A 22 11.93 6.22 -2.50
CA MET A 22 11.24 4.99 -2.12
C MET A 22 9.77 5.04 -2.56
N LYS A 23 9.27 3.91 -3.05
CA LYS A 23 7.84 3.72 -3.32
C LYS A 23 7.26 2.74 -2.31
N ALA A 24 6.09 3.06 -1.77
CA ALA A 24 5.31 2.18 -0.93
C ALA A 24 3.89 2.03 -1.46
N MET A 25 3.30 0.87 -1.21
CA MET A 25 1.90 0.58 -1.49
C MET A 25 1.23 0.21 -0.16
N LEU A 26 0.28 1.04 0.27
CA LEU A 26 -0.44 0.88 1.53
C LEU A 26 -1.90 0.52 1.23
N PHE A 27 -2.29 -0.67 1.65
CA PHE A 27 -3.68 -1.13 1.59
C PHE A 27 -4.42 -0.73 2.86
N ILE A 28 -5.51 0.02 2.73
CA ILE A 28 -6.20 0.68 3.84
C ILE A 28 -7.69 0.36 3.80
N VAL A 29 -8.25 -0.10 4.92
CA VAL A 29 -9.63 -0.60 4.96
C VAL A 29 -10.66 0.51 4.80
N ASN A 30 -10.53 1.60 5.54
CA ASN A 30 -11.51 2.68 5.54
C ASN A 30 -11.14 3.85 4.60
N LEU A 31 -10.19 3.68 3.68
CA LEU A 31 -9.91 4.67 2.64
C LEU A 31 -11.03 4.66 1.60
N LYS A 32 -11.43 5.83 1.12
CA LYS A 32 -12.52 5.95 0.15
C LYS A 32 -12.09 5.66 -1.29
N ASP A 33 -11.02 6.32 -1.73
CA ASP A 33 -10.55 6.31 -3.11
C ASP A 33 -9.02 6.17 -3.15
N THR A 34 -8.50 5.49 -4.16
CA THR A 34 -7.05 5.36 -4.38
C THR A 34 -6.40 6.73 -4.61
N MET A 35 -5.25 6.98 -4.01
CA MET A 35 -4.50 8.23 -4.18
C MET A 35 -3.01 8.07 -3.91
N LYS A 36 -2.21 9.04 -4.35
CA LYS A 36 -0.76 9.08 -4.13
C LYS A 36 -0.40 10.24 -3.23
N VAL A 37 0.35 9.98 -2.17
CA VAL A 37 0.84 10.99 -1.22
C VAL A 37 2.36 10.96 -1.19
N GLU A 38 2.99 12.13 -1.28
CA GLU A 38 4.43 12.27 -1.09
C GLU A 38 4.74 12.60 0.38
N SER A 39 5.67 11.88 1.00
CA SER A 39 6.11 12.14 2.38
C SER A 39 7.58 11.79 2.55
N ASN A 40 8.36 12.69 3.14
CA ASN A 40 9.82 12.51 3.36
C ASN A 40 10.60 12.09 2.11
N GLY A 41 10.17 12.52 0.92
CA GLY A 41 10.78 12.14 -0.36
C GLY A 41 10.45 10.72 -0.83
N ALA A 42 9.50 10.03 -0.18
CA ALA A 42 8.93 8.77 -0.60
C ALA A 42 7.51 8.96 -1.16
N SER A 43 7.20 8.18 -2.19
CA SER A 43 5.88 8.15 -2.84
C SER A 43 5.06 7.00 -2.25
N LEU A 44 3.95 7.32 -1.58
CA LEU A 44 3.03 6.36 -0.98
C LEU A 44 1.78 6.25 -1.87
N VAL A 45 1.52 5.07 -2.41
CA VAL A 45 0.26 4.76 -3.10
C VAL A 45 -0.70 4.15 -2.08
N LEU A 46 -1.81 4.84 -1.82
CA LEU A 46 -2.84 4.42 -0.88
C LEU A 46 -3.97 3.75 -1.65
N ILE A 47 -4.28 2.51 -1.32
CA ILE A 47 -5.26 1.68 -2.05
C ILE A 47 -6.34 1.20 -1.06
N PRO A 48 -7.63 1.42 -1.32
CA PRO A 48 -8.70 0.92 -0.47
C PRO A 48 -8.77 -0.61 -0.57
N LEU A 49 -8.75 -1.30 0.57
CA LEU A 49 -8.87 -2.76 0.62
C LEU A 49 -9.64 -3.23 1.84
N VAL A 50 -10.96 -3.35 1.70
CA VAL A 50 -11.84 -3.81 2.78
C VAL A 50 -11.69 -5.32 3.01
N GLN A 51 -11.63 -6.11 1.94
CA GLN A 51 -11.43 -7.57 1.97
C GLN A 51 -10.36 -7.96 0.95
N GLY A 52 -9.60 -9.02 1.23
CA GLY A 52 -8.52 -9.49 0.37
C GLY A 52 -7.20 -9.62 1.12
N VAL A 53 -6.19 -10.15 0.42
CA VAL A 53 -4.84 -10.33 0.97
C VAL A 53 -3.93 -9.31 0.29
N PRO A 54 -3.31 -8.36 1.02
CA PRO A 54 -2.45 -7.33 0.45
C PRO A 54 -1.38 -7.85 -0.52
N TRP A 55 -0.83 -9.04 -0.26
CA TRP A 55 0.13 -9.69 -1.15
C TRP A 55 -0.45 -10.00 -2.54
N ASN A 56 -1.68 -10.52 -2.59
CA ASN A 56 -2.33 -10.86 -3.86
C ASN A 56 -2.72 -9.60 -4.64
N GLU A 57 -3.23 -8.59 -3.95
CA GLU A 57 -3.58 -7.31 -4.57
C GLU A 57 -2.34 -6.57 -5.09
N ALA A 58 -1.23 -6.61 -4.33
CA ALA A 58 0.03 -6.05 -4.80
C ALA A 58 0.55 -6.77 -6.05
N MET A 59 0.41 -8.10 -6.12
CA MET A 59 0.75 -8.85 -7.33
C MET A 59 -0.11 -8.41 -8.52
N GLU A 60 -1.42 -8.29 -8.34
CA GLU A 60 -2.34 -7.85 -9.40
C GLU A 60 -2.01 -6.43 -9.89
N GLU A 61 -1.82 -5.48 -8.96
CA GLU A 61 -1.45 -4.10 -9.28
C GLU A 61 -0.12 -3.99 -10.04
N LEU A 62 0.83 -4.87 -9.71
CA LEU A 62 2.16 -4.92 -10.32
C LEU A 62 2.22 -5.86 -11.54
N ALA A 63 1.09 -6.44 -11.96
CA ALA A 63 1.02 -7.42 -13.04
C ALA A 63 2.00 -8.61 -12.88
N LEU A 64 2.22 -9.03 -11.63
CA LEU A 64 3.05 -10.18 -11.27
C LEU A 64 2.18 -11.43 -11.13
N GLU A 65 2.63 -12.54 -11.69
CA GLU A 65 1.97 -13.84 -11.62
C GLU A 65 2.72 -14.80 -10.69
N LYS A 66 2.06 -15.92 -10.34
CA LYS A 66 2.70 -16.97 -9.52
C LYS A 66 3.97 -17.53 -10.16
N GLY A 67 4.06 -17.49 -11.50
CA GLY A 67 5.21 -17.96 -12.26
C GLY A 67 6.48 -17.17 -11.95
N ASP A 68 6.37 -15.86 -11.74
CA ASP A 68 7.49 -14.97 -11.47
C ASP A 68 8.21 -15.32 -10.16
N PHE A 69 7.48 -15.90 -9.21
CA PHE A 69 7.99 -16.29 -7.89
C PHE A 69 8.39 -17.77 -7.79
N LYS A 70 8.31 -18.54 -8.88
CA LYS A 70 8.53 -19.99 -8.84
C LYS A 70 9.99 -20.31 -8.51
N GLY A 71 10.20 -21.11 -7.46
CA GLY A 71 11.54 -21.53 -7.02
C GLY A 71 12.30 -20.49 -6.19
N GLN A 72 11.72 -19.32 -5.96
CA GLN A 72 12.32 -18.26 -5.14
C GLN A 72 12.15 -18.53 -3.64
N SER A 73 13.13 -18.12 -2.83
CA SER A 73 12.99 -18.06 -1.37
C SER A 73 12.00 -16.95 -0.96
N PRO A 74 11.45 -16.97 0.28
CA PRO A 74 10.58 -15.87 0.73
C PRO A 74 11.22 -14.48 0.63
N ALA A 75 12.52 -14.35 0.90
CA ALA A 75 13.24 -13.08 0.80
C ALA A 75 13.34 -12.61 -0.66
N ASP A 76 13.64 -13.52 -1.59
CA ASP A 76 13.75 -13.21 -3.02
C ASP A 76 12.41 -12.75 -3.61
N LYS A 77 11.29 -13.29 -3.11
CA LYS A 77 9.95 -12.87 -3.53
C LYS A 77 9.68 -11.41 -3.15
N VAL A 78 10.07 -11.00 -1.94
CA VAL A 78 9.94 -9.61 -1.49
C VAL A 78 10.84 -8.71 -2.34
N ALA A 79 12.07 -9.14 -2.65
CA ALA A 79 12.98 -8.39 -3.50
C ALA A 79 12.42 -8.21 -4.93
N THR A 80 11.83 -9.27 -5.50
CA THR A 80 11.18 -9.22 -6.83
C THR A 80 10.02 -8.23 -6.83
N LEU A 81 9.13 -8.30 -5.83
CA LEU A 81 8.00 -7.38 -5.71
C LEU A 81 8.47 -5.93 -5.53
N ALA A 82 9.49 -5.71 -4.68
CA ALA A 82 10.06 -4.39 -4.45
C ALA A 82 10.70 -3.79 -5.73
N ALA A 83 11.36 -4.61 -6.53
CA ALA A 83 11.93 -4.19 -7.81
C ALA A 83 10.86 -3.74 -8.79
N GLU A 84 9.74 -4.49 -8.89
CA GLU A 84 8.63 -4.12 -9.77
C GLU A 84 7.93 -2.84 -9.26
N LEU A 85 7.70 -2.76 -7.95
CA LEU A 85 7.11 -1.58 -7.30
C LEU A 85 7.94 -0.30 -7.54
N ALA A 86 9.27 -0.40 -7.61
CA ALA A 86 10.12 0.76 -7.89
C ALA A 86 9.79 1.40 -9.25
N SER A 87 9.38 0.62 -10.25
CA SER A 87 9.01 1.10 -11.58
C SER A 87 7.52 1.45 -11.72
N TYR A 88 6.68 0.92 -10.82
CA TYR A 88 5.22 1.07 -10.86
C TYR A 88 4.75 2.52 -10.95
N GLN A 89 3.83 2.76 -11.88
CA GLN A 89 3.13 4.03 -12.06
C GLN A 89 1.62 3.74 -12.02
N PRO A 90 0.94 4.05 -10.90
CA PRO A 90 -0.47 3.71 -10.75
C PRO A 90 -1.32 4.43 -11.79
N LYS A 91 -2.12 3.67 -12.55
CA LYS A 91 -3.00 4.23 -13.57
C LYS A 91 -4.14 4.98 -12.88
N ARG A 92 -4.31 6.27 -13.22
CA ARG A 92 -5.42 7.13 -12.72
C ARG A 92 -5.45 7.27 -11.19
N CYS A 93 -4.29 7.41 -10.58
CA CYS A 93 -4.16 7.70 -9.16
C CYS A 93 -3.84 9.18 -8.97
N PRO A 94 -4.75 10.00 -8.42
CA PRO A 94 -4.52 11.43 -8.23
C PRO A 94 -3.45 11.66 -7.15
N ASP A 95 -2.64 12.68 -7.37
CA ASP A 95 -1.79 13.24 -6.32
C ASP A 95 -2.69 13.91 -5.26
N ALA A 96 -2.40 13.65 -3.99
CA ALA A 96 -3.10 14.22 -2.84
C ALA A 96 -2.11 14.57 -1.72
N THR A 97 -2.50 15.51 -0.88
CA THR A 97 -1.83 15.81 0.39
C THR A 97 -2.20 14.78 1.45
N LEU A 98 -1.39 14.69 2.51
CA LEU A 98 -1.72 13.83 3.65
C LEU A 98 -3.04 14.24 4.32
N ASP A 99 -3.33 15.55 4.41
CA ASP A 99 -4.59 16.05 4.98
C ASP A 99 -5.80 15.66 4.13
N GLU A 100 -5.69 15.72 2.81
CA GLU A 100 -6.74 15.24 1.89
C GLU A 100 -6.95 13.72 2.02
N ALA A 101 -5.87 12.95 2.20
CA ALA A 101 -5.99 11.52 2.47
C ALA A 101 -6.75 11.25 3.77
N LEU A 102 -6.38 11.94 4.86
CA LEU A 102 -7.04 11.82 6.17
C LEU A 102 -8.52 12.23 6.13
N ALA A 103 -8.89 13.17 5.25
CA ALA A 103 -10.29 13.54 5.01
C ALA A 103 -11.05 12.52 4.14
N SER A 104 -10.35 11.64 3.41
CA SER A 104 -10.90 10.65 2.49
C SER A 104 -11.20 9.31 3.17
N THR A 105 -12.00 9.36 4.23
CA THR A 105 -12.35 8.18 5.05
C THR A 105 -13.80 7.72 4.83
N THR A 106 -14.02 6.44 5.13
CA THR A 106 -15.34 5.79 5.14
C THR A 106 -15.58 5.14 6.50
N THR A 107 -16.78 4.58 6.69
CA THR A 107 -17.10 3.78 7.89
C THR A 107 -16.81 2.29 7.71
N ALA A 108 -16.11 1.90 6.65
CA ALA A 108 -15.82 0.50 6.35
C ALA A 108 -14.97 -0.13 7.45
N LYS A 109 -15.26 -1.40 7.75
CA LYS A 109 -14.48 -2.24 8.67
C LYS A 109 -14.35 -3.61 8.05
N ARG A 110 -13.26 -4.32 8.36
CA ARG A 110 -13.12 -5.72 7.97
C ARG A 110 -14.22 -6.54 8.61
N GLU A 111 -14.87 -7.37 7.81
CA GLU A 111 -15.72 -8.41 8.35
C GLU A 111 -14.82 -9.44 9.03
N VAL A 112 -15.04 -9.68 10.31
CA VAL A 112 -14.36 -10.76 11.03
C VAL A 112 -14.99 -12.06 10.57
N TRP A 113 -14.32 -12.78 9.68
CA TRP A 113 -14.63 -14.17 9.41
C TRP A 113 -14.06 -15.00 10.55
N GLY A 114 -14.77 -15.02 11.68
CA GLY A 114 -14.45 -15.85 12.83
C GLY A 114 -15.28 -17.12 12.81
N ALA A 115 -14.64 -18.28 13.01
CA ALA A 115 -15.06 -19.06 14.16
C ALA A 115 -14.31 -18.47 15.36
N VAL A 116 -15.04 -18.15 16.43
CA VAL A 116 -14.45 -17.76 17.72
C VAL A 116 -13.62 -18.91 18.27
#